data_AF-A0A958U6U8-F1
#
_entry.id   AF-A0A958U6U8-F1
#
_cell.length_a   1.000
_cell.length_b   1.000
_cell.length_c   1.000
_cell.angle_alpha   90.00
_cell.angle_beta   90.00
_cell.angle_gamma   90.00
#
_symmetry.space_group_name_H-M   'P 1'
#
loop_
_entity.id
_entity.type
_entity.pdbx_description
1 polymer ?
#
loop_
_entity_poly.entity_id
_entity_poly.type
_entity_poly.pdbx_seq_one_letter_code
_entity_poly.pdbx_strand_id
1 'polypeptide(L)'
;MNITLQWIDVIIFIGICQGIFLSLTLQRISNNNHSANRILSYLIALATVMLIGRFVYFRFLTEWVFQWSILVDAVVFLFGPLTFIY
;
A
#
# COMPACT_ATOMS: atom_id res chain seq x y z
N MET A 1 -3.01 -27.42 -3.85
CA MET A 1 -3.34 -26.01 -4.12
C MET A 1 -2.68 -25.64 -5.45
N ASN A 2 -3.44 -25.58 -6.55
CA ASN A 2 -2.88 -25.18 -7.84
C ASN A 2 -2.55 -23.69 -7.79
N ILE A 3 -1.28 -23.37 -7.99
CA ILE A 3 -0.79 -21.99 -8.02
C ILE A 3 -1.08 -21.44 -9.41
N THR A 4 -2.30 -20.98 -9.63
CA THR A 4 -2.67 -20.29 -10.86
C THR A 4 -2.50 -18.79 -10.64
N LEU A 5 -1.49 -18.18 -11.27
CA LEU A 5 -1.32 -16.73 -11.28
C LEU A 5 -2.44 -16.10 -12.09
N GLN A 6 -3.25 -15.25 -11.45
CA GLN A 6 -4.27 -14.49 -12.15
C GLN A 6 -3.68 -13.17 -12.66
N TRP A 7 -4.24 -12.61 -13.72
CA TRP A 7 -3.81 -11.30 -14.24
C TRP A 7 -3.86 -10.19 -13.19
N ILE A 8 -4.83 -10.27 -12.27
CA ILE A 8 -4.95 -9.33 -11.16
C ILE A 8 -3.76 -9.40 -10.20
N ASP A 9 -3.17 -10.57 -9.98
CA ASP A 9 -2.00 -10.75 -9.11
C ASP A 9 -0.79 -10.00 -9.67
N VAL A 10 -0.63 -10.02 -11.00
CA VAL A 10 0.46 -9.31 -11.70
C VAL A 10 0.28 -7.79 -11.56
N ILE A 11 -0.93 -7.29 -11.74
CA ILE A 11 -1.25 -5.86 -11.59
C ILE A 11 -0.98 -5.41 -10.15
N ILE A 12 -1.44 -6.18 -9.16
CA ILE A 12 -1.19 -5.88 -7.75
C ILE A 12 0.30 -5.87 -7.44
N PHE A 13 1.05 -6.87 -7.95
CA PHE A 13 2.49 -6.94 -7.75
C PHE A 13 3.23 -5.73 -8.34
N ILE A 14 2.88 -5.32 -9.56
CA ILE A 14 3.42 -4.11 -10.18
C ILE A 14 3.09 -2.87 -9.35
N GLY A 15 1.84 -2.75 -8.87
CA GLY A 15 1.41 -1.65 -8.00
C GLY A 15 2.20 -1.57 -6.69
N ILE A 16 2.50 -2.72 -6.07
CA ILE A 16 3.35 -2.80 -4.87
C ILE A 16 4.76 -2.29 -5.19
N CYS A 17 5.37 -2.78 -6.26
CA CYS A 17 6.71 -2.33 -6.67
C CYS A 17 6.76 -0.82 -6.95
N GLN A 18 5.77 -0.29 -7.66
CA GLN A 18 5.65 1.14 -7.94
C GLN A 18 5.46 1.97 -6.67
N GLY A 19 4.60 1.51 -5.76
CA GLY A 19 4.34 2.18 -4.49
C GLY A 19 5.58 2.26 -3.59
N ILE A 20 6.34 1.16 -3.46
CA ILE A 20 7.62 1.14 -2.73
C ILE A 20 8.60 2.14 -3.36
N PHE A 21 8.79 2.07 -4.67
CA PHE A 21 9.73 2.93 -5.38
C PHE A 21 9.39 4.41 -5.21
N LEU A 22 8.11 4.77 -5.38
CA LEU A 22 7.65 6.15 -5.32
C LEU A 22 7.72 6.70 -3.89
N SER A 23 7.31 5.92 -2.87
CA SER A 23 7.42 6.32 -1.46
C SER A 23 8.87 6.64 -1.07
N LEU A 24 9.83 5.81 -1.46
CA LEU A 24 11.25 6.03 -1.18
C LEU A 24 11.83 7.21 -1.97
N THR A 25 11.42 7.37 -3.23
CA THR A 25 11.90 8.46 -4.09
C THR A 25 11.41 9.82 -3.58
N LEU A 26 10.15 9.93 -3.15
CA LEU A 26 9.60 11.17 -2.60
C LEU A 26 10.29 11.60 -1.30
N GLN A 27 10.76 10.65 -0.48
CA GLN A 27 11.53 10.99 0.73
C GLN A 27 12.90 11.59 0.42
N ARG A 28 13.45 11.31 -0.77
CA ARG A 28 14.77 11.78 -1.20
C ARG A 28 14.71 13.04 -2.07
N ILE A 29 13.52 13.43 -2.53
CA ILE A 29 13.33 14.69 -3.27
C ILE A 29 13.50 15.86 -2.29
N SER A 30 14.61 16.58 -2.45
CA SER A 30 14.99 17.74 -1.63
C SER A 30 14.27 19.03 -2.07
N ASN A 31 13.73 19.06 -3.30
CA ASN A 31 13.23 20.29 -3.90
C ASN A 31 11.70 20.42 -3.85
N ASN A 32 11.24 21.59 -3.40
CA ASN A 32 9.86 22.04 -3.15
C ASN A 32 9.04 21.26 -2.08
N ASN A 33 8.39 22.04 -1.21
CA ASN A 33 7.49 21.66 -0.12
C ASN A 33 7.75 20.28 0.55
N HIS A 34 8.86 20.21 1.31
CA HIS A 34 9.32 18.99 1.98
C HIS A 34 8.27 18.36 2.91
N SER A 35 7.36 19.15 3.50
CA SER A 35 6.26 18.61 4.31
C SER A 35 5.23 17.86 3.47
N ALA A 36 4.80 18.44 2.35
CA ALA A 36 3.85 17.83 1.43
C ALA A 36 4.41 16.52 0.84
N ASN A 37 5.67 16.51 0.39
CA ASN A 37 6.32 15.30 -0.13
C ASN A 37 6.41 14.18 0.91
N ARG A 38 6.59 14.53 2.19
CA ARG A 38 6.62 13.58 3.30
C ARG A 38 5.24 12.97 3.56
N ILE A 39 4.19 13.80 3.57
CA ILE A 39 2.81 13.31 3.73
C ILE A 39 2.41 12.43 2.56
N LEU A 40 2.70 12.85 1.33
CA LEU A 40 2.42 12.07 0.13
C LEU A 40 3.19 10.75 0.12
N SER A 41 4.45 10.74 0.55
CA SER A 41 5.23 9.51 0.71
C SER A 41 4.59 8.54 1.73
N TYR A 42 4.08 9.05 2.85
CA TYR A 42 3.35 8.23 3.82
C TYR A 42 2.05 7.68 3.24
N LEU A 43 1.31 8.49 2.47
CA LEU A 43 0.07 8.09 1.82
C LEU A 43 0.32 6.95 0.81
N ILE A 44 1.38 7.06 0.01
CA ILE A 44 1.81 6.01 -0.93
C ILE A 44 2.29 4.76 -0.17
N ALA A 45 3.03 4.92 0.93
CA ALA A 45 3.45 3.79 1.75
C ALA A 45 2.27 3.01 2.31
N LEU A 46 1.25 3.71 2.84
CA LEU A 46 0.02 3.09 3.35
C LEU A 46 -0.76 2.38 2.24
N ALA A 47 -0.86 2.97 1.05
CA ALA A 47 -1.46 2.33 -0.12
C ALA A 47 -0.73 1.03 -0.51
N THR A 48 0.60 1.06 -0.44
CA THR A 48 1.44 -0.09 -0.72
C THR A 48 1.22 -1.20 0.30
N VAL A 49 1.18 -0.88 1.60
CA VAL A 49 0.87 -1.85 2.66
C VAL A 49 -0.52 -2.46 2.45
N MET A 50 -1.50 -1.65 2.01
CA MET A 50 -2.84 -2.14 1.72
C MET A 50 -2.87 -3.15 0.57
N LEU A 51 -2.16 -2.86 -0.52
CA LEU A 51 -2.04 -3.78 -1.65
C LEU A 51 -1.34 -5.08 -1.27
N ILE A 52 -0.30 -5.02 -0.43
CA ILE A 52 0.36 -6.21 0.11
C ILE A 52 -0.62 -7.04 0.94
N GLY A 53 -1.37 -6.41 1.83
CA GLY A 53 -2.37 -7.09 2.66
C GLY A 53 -3.44 -7.80 1.83
N ARG A 54 -3.99 -7.11 0.83
CA ARG A 54 -4.92 -7.68 -0.15
C ARG A 54 -4.33 -8.87 -0.90
N PHE A 55 -3.09 -8.76 -1.38
CA PHE A 55 -2.40 -9.84 -2.08
C PHE A 55 -2.23 -11.08 -1.21
N VAL A 56 -1.81 -10.89 0.05
CA VAL A 56 -1.63 -11.97 1.02
C VAL A 56 -2.97 -12.63 1.37
N TYR A 57 -4.04 -11.85 1.57
CA TYR A 57 -5.38 -12.36 1.88
C TYR A 57 -5.94 -13.25 0.77
N PHE A 58 -5.86 -12.80 -0.49
CA PHE A 58 -6.32 -13.61 -1.63
C PHE A 58 -5.52 -14.91 -1.80
N ARG A 59 -4.25 -14.90 -1.40
CA ARG A 59 -3.35 -16.05 -1.55
C ARG A 59 -3.44 -17.05 -0.40
N PHE A 60 -3.69 -16.56 0.81
CA PHE A 60 -3.70 -17.33 2.05
C PHE A 60 -5.02 -17.10 2.79
N LEU A 61 -6.03 -17.90 2.47
CA LEU A 61 -7.35 -17.90 3.14
C LEU A 61 -7.27 -18.62 4.50
N THR A 62 -6.46 -18.11 5.41
CA THR A 62 -6.30 -18.64 6.78
C THR A 62 -6.90 -17.65 7.78
N GLU A 63 -7.51 -18.14 8.86
CA GLU A 63 -8.14 -17.28 9.90
C GLU A 63 -7.18 -16.23 10.49
N TRP A 64 -5.90 -16.58 10.63
CA TRP A 64 -4.86 -15.63 11.04
C TRP A 64 -4.70 -14.46 10.07
N VAL A 65 -4.79 -14.71 8.76
CA VAL A 65 -4.66 -13.67 7.72
C VAL A 65 -5.89 -12.77 7.68
N PHE A 66 -7.07 -13.30 8.04
CA PHE A 66 -8.30 -12.52 8.17
C PHE A 66 -8.16 -11.42 9.24
N GLN A 67 -7.55 -11.72 10.40
CA GLN A 67 -7.31 -10.72 11.45
C GLN A 67 -6.41 -9.57 10.96
N TRP A 68 -5.37 -9.88 10.19
CA TRP A 68 -4.49 -8.87 9.59
C TRP A 68 -5.18 -8.06 8.48
N SER A 69 -6.15 -8.64 7.77
CA SER A 69 -6.93 -7.92 6.76
C SER A 69 -7.75 -6.78 7.37
N ILE A 70 -8.28 -6.95 8.58
CA ILE A 70 -9.03 -5.89 9.27
C ILE A 70 -8.16 -4.67 9.52
N LEU A 71 -6.89 -4.88 9.90
CA LEU A 71 -5.93 -3.79 10.09
C LEU A 71 -5.68 -3.05 8.76
N VAL A 72 -5.54 -3.79 7.67
CA VAL A 72 -5.35 -3.24 6.32
C VAL A 72 -6.57 -2.44 5.86
N ASP A 73 -7.79 -2.91 6.14
CA ASP A 73 -9.01 -2.19 5.84
C ASP A 73 -9.14 -0.91 6.70
N ALA A 74 -8.67 -0.96 7.95
CA ALA A 74 -8.64 0.23 8.82
C ALA A 74 -7.69 1.33 8.30
N VAL A 75 -6.60 0.95 7.62
CA VAL A 75 -5.66 1.90 7.01
C VAL A 75 -6.33 2.79 5.95
N VAL A 76 -7.41 2.31 5.29
CA VAL A 76 -8.19 3.12 4.34
C VAL A 76 -8.73 4.40 4.98
N PHE A 77 -9.12 4.34 6.25
CA PHE A 77 -9.64 5.52 6.96
C PHE A 77 -8.56 6.58 7.22
N LEU A 78 -7.27 6.21 7.23
CA LEU A 78 -6.18 7.17 7.39
C LEU A 78 -5.96 8.01 6.12
N PHE A 79 -6.42 7.56 4.95
CA PHE A 79 -6.27 8.34 3.71
C PHE A 79 -7.00 9.68 3.78
N GLY A 80 -8.19 9.75 4.37
CA GLY A 80 -8.95 10.99 4.47
C GLY A 80 -8.18 12.09 5.23
N PRO A 81 -7.83 11.87 6.51
CA PRO A 81 -7.04 12.83 7.28
C PRO A 81 -5.68 13.15 6.65
N LEU A 82 -4.96 12.15 6.13
CA LEU A 82 -3.64 12.37 5.52
C LEU A 82 -3.73 13.18 4.22
N THR A 83 -4.77 12.95 3.41
CA THR A 83 -5.01 13.74 2.18
C THR A 83 -5.38 15.18 2.50
N PHE A 84 -6.09 15.42 3.62
CA PHE A 84 -6.44 16.78 4.04
C PHE A 84 -5.22 17.59 4.53
N ILE A 85 -4.21 16.92 5.09
CA ILE A 85 -2.99 17.57 5.60
C ILE A 85 -1.96 17.80 4.47
N TYR A 86 -2.01 16.99 3.39
CA TYR A 86 -1.21 17.19 2.18
C TYR A 86 -1.57 18.50 1.47
#